data_AF-A0A924N890-F1
#
_entry.id   AF-A0A924N890-F1
#
_cell.length_a   1.000
_cell.length_b   1.000
_cell.length_c   1.000
_cell.angle_alpha   90.00
_cell.angle_beta   90.00
_cell.angle_gamma   90.00
#
_symmetry.space_group_name_H-M   'P 1'
#
loop_
_entity.id
_entity.type
_entity.pdbx_description
1 polymer ?
#
loop_
_entity_poly.entity_id
_entity_poly.type
_entity_poly.pdbx_seq_one_letter_code
_entity_poly.pdbx_strand_id
1 'polypeptide(L)'
;MRRPPPAGIALALAMACGTERAPKMVVAETTKSAAPTAAPTATRERPMALRREGQDLLDSARVALTGGDTALAATLLLRGASFLVRQAHSPPNRGTNDLLAAARGLDSLATDLRQHRIVDSSSFDRLSAHANLAEAERHVALASVAWSTRSKESVSDELTMAADHIQRAAGDARIELSPAMLGILANLHAIVRDLNTKPAPDLRELDDPLAGLHLEIQSMHRRLERAPPARSGNA
;
A
#
# COMPACT_ATOMS: atom_id res chain seq x y z
N MET A 1 0.89 28.88 -46.00
CA MET A 1 0.14 27.64 -46.27
C MET A 1 -0.96 27.50 -45.22
N ARG A 2 -2.23 27.66 -45.62
CA ARG A 2 -3.40 27.66 -44.71
C ARG A 2 -3.96 26.24 -44.61
N ARG A 3 -4.14 25.71 -43.40
CA ARG A 3 -4.82 24.43 -43.13
C ARG A 3 -6.32 24.68 -42.90
N PRO A 4 -7.24 23.87 -43.48
CA PRO A 4 -8.67 23.94 -43.18
C PRO A 4 -9.03 23.22 -41.85
N PRO A 5 -10.15 23.60 -41.20
CA PRO A 5 -10.64 22.94 -39.99
C PRO A 5 -11.46 21.67 -40.29
N PRO A 6 -11.44 20.63 -39.41
CA PRO A 6 -12.34 19.49 -39.52
C PRO A 6 -13.75 19.78 -38.98
N ALA A 7 -14.72 19.22 -39.70
CA ALA A 7 -16.15 19.34 -39.53
C ALA A 7 -16.68 18.63 -38.26
N GLY A 8 -17.76 19.19 -37.71
CA GLY A 8 -18.54 18.59 -36.63
C GLY A 8 -19.40 17.43 -37.08
N ILE A 9 -19.67 16.52 -36.14
CA ILE A 9 -20.72 15.51 -36.25
C ILE A 9 -21.58 15.63 -34.99
N ALA A 10 -22.83 16.02 -35.20
CA ALA A 10 -23.91 15.98 -34.23
C ALA A 10 -24.39 14.53 -34.08
N LEU A 11 -24.57 14.06 -32.84
CA LEU A 11 -25.25 12.79 -32.56
C LEU A 11 -26.50 13.06 -31.73
N ALA A 12 -27.60 12.48 -32.21
CA ALA A 12 -28.97 12.78 -31.88
C ALA A 12 -29.43 12.22 -30.52
N LEU A 13 -30.34 12.97 -29.90
CA LEU A 13 -31.24 12.57 -28.81
C LEU A 13 -32.15 11.42 -29.24
N ALA A 14 -32.34 10.44 -28.38
CA ALA A 14 -33.53 9.59 -28.37
C ALA A 14 -34.12 9.59 -26.95
N MET A 15 -35.27 10.23 -26.81
CA MET A 15 -36.16 10.10 -25.66
C MET A 15 -36.99 8.83 -25.78
N ALA A 16 -37.21 8.12 -24.68
CA ALA A 16 -38.34 7.22 -24.53
C ALA A 16 -38.93 7.40 -23.12
N CYS A 17 -40.07 8.09 -23.08
CA CYS A 17 -40.99 8.15 -21.95
C CYS A 17 -41.75 6.83 -21.83
N GLY A 18 -41.94 6.35 -20.61
CA GLY A 18 -42.84 5.25 -20.29
C GLY A 18 -43.23 5.30 -18.83
N THR A 19 -44.31 6.01 -18.52
CA THR A 19 -45.00 5.99 -17.23
C THR A 19 -46.23 5.10 -17.33
N GLU A 20 -46.45 4.19 -16.38
CA GLU A 20 -47.80 3.88 -15.89
C GLU A 20 -47.77 3.12 -14.55
N ARG A 21 -48.73 3.45 -13.69
CA ARG A 21 -48.72 3.22 -12.24
C ARG A 21 -50.04 2.55 -11.81
N ALA A 22 -49.92 1.54 -10.93
CA ALA A 22 -50.82 1.14 -9.83
C ALA A 22 -52.14 0.38 -10.15
N PRO A 23 -52.88 -0.21 -9.16
CA PRO A 23 -52.57 -0.49 -7.73
C PRO A 23 -53.01 -1.89 -7.15
N LYS A 24 -52.56 -2.15 -5.90
CA LYS A 24 -53.19 -2.85 -4.73
C LYS A 24 -53.47 -4.37 -4.77
N MET A 25 -52.94 -5.10 -3.78
CA MET A 25 -53.75 -5.61 -2.64
C MET A 25 -52.85 -6.14 -1.49
N VAL A 26 -53.25 -5.85 -0.26
CA VAL A 26 -52.67 -6.33 1.00
C VAL A 26 -53.43 -7.57 1.45
N VAL A 27 -52.72 -8.64 1.81
CA VAL A 27 -53.19 -9.65 2.77
C VAL A 27 -52.02 -10.01 3.67
N ALA A 28 -52.21 -9.84 4.97
CA ALA A 28 -51.29 -10.24 6.01
C ALA A 28 -51.54 -11.71 6.39
N GLU A 29 -50.47 -12.49 6.53
CA GLU A 29 -50.50 -13.69 7.36
C GLU A 29 -49.22 -13.78 8.19
N THR A 30 -49.43 -13.81 9.49
CA THR A 30 -48.47 -13.78 10.59
C THR A 30 -47.74 -15.12 10.68
N THR A 31 -46.50 -15.18 10.20
CA THR A 31 -45.58 -16.26 10.57
C THR A 31 -44.76 -15.85 11.79
N LYS A 32 -44.91 -16.65 12.84
CA LYS A 32 -44.27 -16.54 14.15
C LYS A 32 -42.75 -16.44 13.97
N SER A 33 -42.20 -15.24 14.19
CA SER A 33 -40.78 -14.96 14.17
C SER A 33 -40.10 -15.75 15.30
N ALA A 34 -39.43 -16.85 14.95
CA ALA A 34 -38.39 -17.41 15.79
C ALA A 34 -37.20 -16.44 15.73
N ALA A 35 -36.77 -15.96 16.91
CA ALA A 35 -35.62 -15.08 17.03
C ALA A 35 -34.41 -15.71 16.31
N PRO A 36 -33.73 -14.99 15.40
CA PRO A 36 -32.47 -15.49 14.88
C PRO A 36 -31.48 -15.55 16.04
N THR A 37 -31.08 -16.77 16.41
CA THR A 37 -29.88 -17.00 17.19
C THR A 37 -28.76 -16.22 16.53
N ALA A 38 -28.26 -15.18 17.21
CA ALA A 38 -27.17 -14.37 16.72
C ALA A 38 -26.00 -15.30 16.40
N ALA A 39 -25.73 -15.48 15.11
CA ALA A 39 -24.49 -16.07 14.66
C ALA A 39 -23.36 -15.26 15.32
N PRO A 40 -22.31 -15.91 15.85
CA PRO A 40 -21.18 -15.19 16.41
C PRO A 40 -20.71 -14.21 15.34
N THR A 41 -20.76 -12.93 15.68
CA THR A 41 -20.17 -11.88 14.86
C THR A 41 -18.69 -12.20 14.83
N ALA A 42 -18.25 -12.97 13.83
CA ALA A 42 -16.86 -13.10 13.52
C ALA A 42 -16.39 -11.67 13.30
N THR A 43 -15.71 -11.13 14.30
CA THR A 43 -15.02 -9.86 14.23
C THR A 43 -14.23 -9.94 12.94
N ARG A 44 -14.68 -9.25 11.89
CA ARG A 44 -13.87 -9.04 10.68
C ARG A 44 -12.60 -8.43 11.23
N GLU A 45 -11.55 -9.24 11.35
CA GLU A 45 -10.22 -8.73 11.64
C GLU A 45 -10.02 -7.60 10.65
N ARG A 46 -9.86 -6.38 11.18
CA ARG A 46 -9.84 -5.18 10.35
C ARG A 46 -8.78 -5.40 9.28
N PRO A 47 -9.02 -5.05 8.00
CA PRO A 47 -8.03 -5.17 6.94
C PRO A 47 -6.65 -4.60 7.33
N MET A 48 -6.64 -3.57 8.19
CA MET A 48 -5.46 -2.97 8.83
C MET A 48 -4.58 -3.96 9.64
N ALA A 49 -5.16 -4.96 10.31
CA ALA A 49 -4.41 -5.92 11.13
C ALA A 49 -3.55 -6.87 10.29
N LEU A 50 -4.09 -7.37 9.17
CA LEU A 50 -3.31 -8.17 8.22
C LEU A 50 -2.29 -7.33 7.44
N ARG A 51 -2.55 -6.02 7.26
CA ARG A 51 -1.63 -5.09 6.58
C ARG A 51 -0.37 -4.78 7.39
N ARG A 52 -0.43 -4.80 8.73
CA ARG A 52 0.75 -4.57 9.61
C ARG A 52 1.65 -5.79 9.78
N GLU A 53 1.17 -6.98 9.40
CA GLU A 53 1.90 -8.23 9.59
C GLU A 53 3.30 -8.21 8.94
N GLY A 54 3.44 -7.65 7.73
CA GLY A 54 4.72 -7.55 7.03
C GLY A 54 5.75 -6.73 7.82
N GLN A 55 5.35 -5.55 8.29
CA GLN A 55 6.23 -4.67 9.05
C GLN A 55 6.60 -5.26 10.41
N ASP A 56 5.64 -5.87 11.12
CA ASP A 56 5.90 -6.51 12.41
C ASP A 56 6.94 -7.64 12.29
N LEU A 57 6.94 -8.36 11.16
CA LEU A 57 7.94 -9.39 10.85
C LEU A 57 9.34 -8.79 10.64
N LEU A 58 9.46 -7.68 9.91
CA LEU A 58 10.73 -6.99 9.69
C LEU A 58 11.27 -6.37 11.00
N ASP A 59 10.42 -5.70 11.78
CA ASP A 59 10.79 -5.11 13.07
C ASP A 59 11.25 -6.20 14.05
N SER A 60 10.52 -7.32 14.11
CA SER A 60 10.91 -8.47 14.95
C SER A 60 12.22 -9.12 14.46
N ALA A 61 12.44 -9.21 13.15
CA ALA A 61 13.67 -9.75 12.58
C ALA A 61 14.88 -8.87 12.94
N ARG A 62 14.72 -7.54 12.88
CA ARG A 62 15.74 -6.57 13.31
C ARG A 62 16.11 -6.74 14.78
N VAL A 63 15.11 -6.88 15.65
CA VAL A 63 15.32 -7.12 17.09
C VAL A 63 16.06 -8.43 17.33
N ALA A 64 15.65 -9.52 16.67
CA ALA A 64 16.30 -10.82 16.79
C ALA A 64 17.77 -10.77 16.29
N LEU A 65 18.02 -10.11 15.15
CA LEU A 65 19.37 -9.95 14.60
C LEU A 65 20.28 -9.15 15.54
N THR A 66 19.77 -8.06 16.10
CA THR A 66 20.51 -7.22 17.07
C THR A 66 20.76 -7.96 18.38
N GLY A 67 19.84 -8.83 18.79
CA GLY A 67 19.99 -9.71 19.95
C GLY A 67 20.87 -10.94 19.71
N GLY A 68 21.38 -11.14 18.48
CA GLY A 68 22.19 -12.30 18.12
C GLY A 68 21.42 -13.61 17.89
N ASP A 69 20.08 -13.59 17.91
CA ASP A 69 19.24 -14.74 17.60
C ASP A 69 19.04 -14.87 16.07
N THR A 70 20.10 -15.35 15.40
CA THR A 70 20.11 -15.48 13.92
C THR A 70 19.10 -16.50 13.41
N ALA A 71 18.73 -17.50 14.23
CA ALA A 71 17.75 -18.52 13.87
C ALA A 71 16.32 -17.94 13.84
N LEU A 72 15.96 -17.17 14.86
CA LEU A 72 14.68 -16.45 14.89
C LEU A 72 14.63 -15.38 13.79
N ALA A 73 15.70 -14.60 13.61
CA ALA A 73 15.79 -13.59 12.57
C ALA A 73 15.57 -14.20 11.16
N ALA A 74 16.24 -15.32 10.85
CA ALA A 74 16.04 -16.03 9.59
C ALA A 74 14.60 -16.51 9.40
N THR A 75 13.96 -17.02 10.46
CA THR A 75 12.57 -17.48 10.41
C THR A 75 11.61 -16.32 10.11
N LEU A 76 11.82 -15.18 10.76
CA LEU A 76 11.01 -13.97 10.56
C LEU A 76 11.21 -13.39 9.15
N LEU A 77 12.45 -13.37 8.64
CA LEU A 77 12.76 -12.95 7.28
C LEU A 77 12.07 -13.83 6.22
N LEU A 78 12.06 -15.15 6.39
CA LEU A 78 11.34 -16.07 5.48
C LEU A 78 9.82 -15.84 5.49
N ARG A 79 9.26 -15.54 6.66
CA ARG A 79 7.84 -15.16 6.79
C ARG A 79 7.58 -13.82 6.11
N GLY A 80 8.46 -12.84 6.27
CA GLY A 80 8.42 -11.55 5.59
C GLY A 80 8.48 -11.71 4.07
N ALA A 81 9.43 -12.51 3.56
CA ALA A 81 9.54 -12.85 2.15
C ALA A 81 8.24 -13.47 1.62
N SER A 82 7.68 -14.44 2.34
CA SER A 82 6.41 -15.09 1.99
C SER A 82 5.25 -14.10 1.97
N PHE A 83 5.23 -13.14 2.90
CA PHE A 83 4.24 -12.07 2.92
C PHE A 83 4.36 -11.18 1.69
N LEU A 84 5.56 -10.69 1.35
CA LEU A 84 5.79 -9.87 0.15
C LEU A 84 5.40 -10.60 -1.14
N VAL A 85 5.67 -11.91 -1.24
CA VAL A 85 5.21 -12.73 -2.36
C VAL A 85 3.68 -12.74 -2.44
N ARG A 86 2.96 -12.91 -1.31
CA ARG A 86 1.48 -12.85 -1.33
C ARG A 86 0.98 -11.49 -1.78
N GLN A 87 1.59 -10.40 -1.28
CA GLN A 87 1.24 -9.04 -1.69
C GLN A 87 1.49 -8.83 -3.20
N ALA A 88 2.59 -9.34 -3.74
CA ALA A 88 2.92 -9.20 -5.16
C ALA A 88 1.86 -9.82 -6.10
N HIS A 89 1.14 -10.85 -5.65
CA HIS A 89 0.14 -11.58 -6.44
C HIS A 89 -1.29 -11.07 -6.29
N SER A 90 -1.57 -10.04 -5.49
CA SER A 90 -2.97 -9.71 -5.14
C SER A 90 -3.25 -8.22 -4.94
N PRO A 91 -4.00 -7.57 -5.86
CA PRO A 91 -3.94 -7.72 -7.31
C PRO A 91 -2.58 -7.21 -7.87
N PRO A 92 -2.16 -7.68 -9.07
CA PRO A 92 -0.94 -7.20 -9.71
C PRO A 92 -0.93 -5.68 -9.89
N ASN A 93 0.19 -5.03 -9.57
CA ASN A 93 0.34 -3.59 -9.67
C ASN A 93 1.79 -3.22 -10.05
N ARG A 94 2.07 -1.92 -10.18
CA ARG A 94 3.39 -1.42 -10.61
C ARG A 94 4.54 -1.86 -9.69
N GLY A 95 4.27 -2.10 -8.40
CA GLY A 95 5.25 -2.57 -7.42
C GLY A 95 5.43 -4.09 -7.36
N THR A 96 4.75 -4.90 -8.20
CA THR A 96 4.84 -6.37 -8.15
C THR A 96 6.28 -6.87 -8.31
N ASN A 97 7.06 -6.30 -9.23
CA ASN A 97 8.44 -6.75 -9.45
C ASN A 97 9.35 -6.39 -8.27
N ASP A 98 9.15 -5.22 -7.67
CA ASP A 98 9.95 -4.76 -6.53
C ASP A 98 9.62 -5.56 -5.26
N LEU A 99 8.34 -5.91 -5.06
CA LEU A 99 7.94 -6.82 -3.99
C LEU A 99 8.59 -8.20 -4.13
N LEU A 100 8.62 -8.75 -5.35
CA LEU A 100 9.28 -10.03 -5.61
C LEU A 100 10.81 -9.95 -5.47
N ALA A 101 11.41 -8.83 -5.85
CA ALA A 101 12.84 -8.60 -5.67
C ALA A 101 13.21 -8.49 -4.19
N ALA A 102 12.45 -7.70 -3.41
CA ALA A 102 12.61 -7.60 -1.97
C ALA A 102 12.41 -8.96 -1.29
N ALA A 103 11.39 -9.73 -1.67
CA ALA A 103 11.15 -11.06 -1.14
C ALA A 103 12.36 -12.01 -1.36
N ARG A 104 12.93 -12.02 -2.57
CA ARG A 104 14.15 -12.81 -2.86
C ARG A 104 15.34 -12.35 -2.03
N GLY A 105 15.48 -11.05 -1.82
CA GLY A 105 16.52 -10.48 -0.95
C GLY A 105 16.40 -10.95 0.50
N LEU A 106 15.19 -10.91 1.07
CA LEU A 106 14.92 -11.41 2.42
C LEU A 106 15.17 -12.92 2.55
N ASP A 107 14.78 -13.71 1.55
CA ASP A 107 15.03 -15.16 1.51
C ASP A 107 16.53 -15.49 1.44
N SER A 108 17.29 -14.75 0.61
CA SER A 108 18.75 -14.89 0.53
C SER A 108 19.41 -14.54 1.88
N LEU A 109 19.00 -13.44 2.51
CA LEU A 109 19.52 -13.02 3.81
C LEU A 109 19.23 -14.06 4.90
N ALA A 110 18.02 -14.62 4.90
CA ALA A 110 17.65 -15.69 5.81
C ALA A 110 18.51 -16.95 5.60
N THR A 111 18.82 -17.28 4.34
CA THR A 111 19.72 -18.40 4.00
C THR A 111 21.14 -18.16 4.52
N ASP A 112 21.68 -16.95 4.36
CA ASP A 112 23.00 -16.60 4.88
C ASP A 112 23.06 -16.70 6.42
N LEU A 113 22.03 -16.21 7.13
CA LEU A 113 21.91 -16.35 8.58
C LEU A 113 21.90 -17.82 9.04
N ARG A 114 21.16 -18.69 8.34
CA ARG A 114 21.09 -20.14 8.65
C ARG A 114 22.40 -20.86 8.40
N GLN A 115 23.20 -20.36 7.47
CA GLN A 115 24.54 -20.88 7.18
C GLN A 115 25.62 -20.27 8.06
N HIS A 116 25.24 -19.49 9.09
CA HIS A 116 26.15 -18.76 9.98
C HIS A 116 27.13 -17.86 9.23
N ARG A 117 26.75 -17.36 8.05
CA ARG A 117 27.52 -16.35 7.35
C ARG A 117 27.35 -15.03 8.06
N ILE A 118 28.41 -14.25 8.12
CA ILE A 118 28.38 -12.91 8.73
C ILE A 118 27.46 -12.05 7.88
N VAL A 119 26.35 -11.63 8.50
CA VAL A 119 25.41 -10.68 7.91
C VAL A 119 25.65 -9.33 8.56
N ASP A 120 26.02 -8.35 7.74
CA ASP A 120 26.09 -6.97 8.19
C ASP A 120 24.68 -6.41 8.40
N SER A 121 24.49 -5.72 9.52
CA SER A 121 23.32 -4.89 9.80
C SER A 121 22.95 -3.97 8.63
N SER A 122 23.93 -3.44 7.88
CA SER A 122 23.67 -2.58 6.73
C SER A 122 22.99 -3.31 5.56
N SER A 123 23.23 -4.61 5.40
CA SER A 123 22.55 -5.45 4.39
C SER A 123 21.09 -5.66 4.76
N PHE A 124 20.80 -5.91 6.05
CA PHE A 124 19.43 -5.97 6.55
C PHE A 124 18.71 -4.63 6.35
N ASP A 125 19.33 -3.53 6.80
CA ASP A 125 18.81 -2.16 6.67
C ASP A 125 18.44 -1.83 5.22
N ARG A 126 19.33 -2.12 4.27
CA ARG A 126 19.08 -1.90 2.84
C ARG A 126 17.91 -2.74 2.33
N LEU A 127 17.86 -4.03 2.67
CA LEU A 127 16.79 -4.92 2.22
C LEU A 127 15.43 -4.53 2.81
N SER A 128 15.40 -4.14 4.08
CA SER A 128 14.22 -3.58 4.74
C SER A 128 13.74 -2.30 4.05
N ALA A 129 14.66 -1.40 3.68
CA ALA A 129 14.32 -0.20 2.93
C ALA A 129 13.71 -0.49 1.54
N HIS A 130 14.25 -1.47 0.81
CA HIS A 130 13.67 -1.92 -0.47
C HIS A 130 12.29 -2.55 -0.30
N ALA A 131 12.10 -3.40 0.73
CA ALA A 131 10.80 -3.99 1.04
C ALA A 131 9.77 -2.90 1.34
N ASN A 132 10.12 -1.95 2.20
CA ASN A 132 9.27 -0.81 2.57
C ASN A 132 8.88 0.04 1.34
N LEU A 133 9.82 0.39 0.46
CA LEU A 133 9.46 1.13 -0.76
C LEU A 133 8.54 0.34 -1.69
N ALA A 134 8.77 -0.96 -1.86
CA ALA A 134 7.91 -1.82 -2.68
C ALA A 134 6.48 -1.90 -2.12
N GLU A 135 6.33 -1.97 -0.80
CA GLU A 135 5.03 -1.89 -0.14
C GLU A 135 4.39 -0.51 -0.29
N ALA A 136 5.16 0.57 -0.18
CA ALA A 136 4.67 1.92 -0.42
C ALA A 136 4.08 2.05 -1.84
N GLU A 137 4.78 1.59 -2.88
CA GLU A 137 4.26 1.63 -4.26
C GLU A 137 2.97 0.83 -4.42
N ARG A 138 2.90 -0.34 -3.80
CA ARG A 138 1.68 -1.14 -3.77
C ARG A 138 0.53 -0.36 -3.12
N HIS A 139 0.76 0.25 -1.97
CA HIS A 139 -0.26 1.03 -1.27
C HIS A 139 -0.72 2.24 -2.10
N VAL A 140 0.17 2.89 -2.85
CA VAL A 140 -0.21 3.95 -3.82
C VAL A 140 -1.12 3.40 -4.92
N ALA A 141 -0.82 2.21 -5.44
CA ALA A 141 -1.66 1.56 -6.45
C ALA A 141 -3.04 1.17 -5.88
N LEU A 142 -3.09 0.66 -4.65
CA LEU A 142 -4.35 0.33 -3.96
C LEU A 142 -5.17 1.59 -3.66
N ALA A 143 -4.52 2.68 -3.24
CA ALA A 143 -5.17 3.97 -3.06
C ALA A 143 -5.80 4.45 -4.37
N SER A 144 -5.11 4.33 -5.50
CA SER A 144 -5.63 4.67 -6.83
C SER A 144 -6.86 3.83 -7.23
N VAL A 145 -6.89 2.55 -6.86
CA VAL A 145 -8.05 1.67 -7.13
C VAL A 145 -9.22 2.00 -6.21
N ALA A 146 -8.97 2.13 -4.91
CA ALA A 146 -9.96 2.54 -3.92
C ALA A 146 -10.58 3.90 -4.28
N TRP A 147 -9.76 4.76 -4.86
CA TRP A 147 -10.15 6.05 -5.36
C TRP A 147 -11.14 5.97 -6.52
N SER A 148 -10.83 5.19 -7.55
CA SER A 148 -11.71 4.99 -8.71
C SER A 148 -13.08 4.41 -8.32
N THR A 149 -13.14 3.67 -7.21
CA THR A 149 -14.36 3.09 -6.63
C THR A 149 -15.02 3.96 -5.57
N ARG A 150 -14.49 5.17 -5.34
CA ARG A 150 -14.98 6.18 -4.38
C ARG A 150 -15.03 5.70 -2.92
N SER A 151 -14.19 4.75 -2.55
CA SER A 151 -14.06 4.28 -1.16
C SER A 151 -13.10 5.18 -0.36
N LYS A 152 -13.62 6.23 0.28
CA LYS A 152 -12.80 7.20 1.02
C LYS A 152 -11.97 6.57 2.15
N GLU A 153 -12.58 5.68 2.92
CA GLU A 153 -11.91 4.98 4.03
C GLU A 153 -10.72 4.17 3.51
N SER A 154 -10.93 3.41 2.43
CA SER A 154 -9.84 2.66 1.81
C SER A 154 -8.75 3.56 1.24
N VAL A 155 -9.10 4.68 0.59
CA VAL A 155 -8.09 5.64 0.12
C VAL A 155 -7.27 6.18 1.30
N SER A 156 -7.93 6.59 2.37
CA SER A 156 -7.30 7.10 3.59
C SER A 156 -6.32 6.08 4.20
N ASP A 157 -6.76 4.84 4.36
CA ASP A 157 -5.94 3.74 4.89
C ASP A 157 -4.69 3.52 4.02
N GLU A 158 -4.87 3.36 2.71
CA GLU A 158 -3.78 3.03 1.79
C GLU A 158 -2.77 4.17 1.68
N LEU A 159 -3.22 5.43 1.65
CA LEU A 159 -2.31 6.60 1.68
C LEU A 159 -1.52 6.70 2.99
N THR A 160 -2.15 6.37 4.12
CA THR A 160 -1.48 6.35 5.42
C THR A 160 -0.39 5.29 5.46
N MET A 161 -0.68 4.08 4.95
CA MET A 161 0.31 3.00 4.86
C MET A 161 1.46 3.36 3.91
N ALA A 162 1.16 3.94 2.74
CA ALA A 162 2.20 4.38 1.81
C ALA A 162 3.17 5.40 2.46
N ALA A 163 2.64 6.36 3.20
CA ALA A 163 3.44 7.36 3.91
C ALA A 163 4.33 6.72 5.01
N ASP A 164 3.78 5.82 5.83
CA ASP A 164 4.52 5.11 6.89
C ASP A 164 5.69 4.31 6.29
N HIS A 165 5.44 3.54 5.23
CA HIS A 165 6.47 2.75 4.57
C HIS A 165 7.58 3.61 3.93
N ILE A 166 7.26 4.77 3.36
CA ILE A 166 8.29 5.71 2.85
C ILE A 166 9.18 6.21 3.98
N GLN A 167 8.57 6.61 5.11
CA GLN A 167 9.33 7.11 6.26
C GLN A 167 10.22 6.02 6.85
N ARG A 168 9.71 4.78 6.95
CA ARG A 168 10.49 3.62 7.40
C ARG A 168 11.63 3.28 6.45
N ALA A 169 11.38 3.26 5.15
CA ALA A 169 12.43 3.02 4.16
C ALA A 169 13.55 4.07 4.25
N ALA A 170 13.21 5.34 4.49
CA ALA A 170 14.18 6.40 4.67
C ALA A 170 14.99 6.22 5.95
N GLY A 171 14.33 5.84 7.04
CA GLY A 171 14.98 5.52 8.32
C GLY A 171 15.91 4.32 8.24
N ASP A 172 15.44 3.20 7.68
CA ASP A 172 16.22 1.98 7.47
C ASP A 172 17.47 2.27 6.63
N ALA A 173 17.31 3.02 5.53
CA ALA A 173 18.43 3.37 4.66
C ALA A 173 19.33 4.49 5.19
N ARG A 174 18.92 5.17 6.27
CA ARG A 174 19.58 6.38 6.79
C ARG A 174 19.71 7.47 5.73
N ILE A 175 18.68 7.61 4.89
CA ILE A 175 18.61 8.59 3.82
C ILE A 175 17.66 9.71 4.24
N GLU A 176 18.12 10.95 4.17
CA GLU A 176 17.24 12.10 4.35
C GLU A 176 16.22 12.20 3.21
N LEU A 177 14.96 12.42 3.57
CA LEU A 177 13.89 12.69 2.61
C LEU A 177 14.13 14.04 1.93
N SER A 178 13.91 14.10 0.62
CA SER A 178 14.01 15.34 -0.14
C SER A 178 12.93 16.33 0.33
N PRO A 179 13.15 17.66 0.21
CA PRO A 179 12.10 18.65 0.46
C PRO A 179 10.82 18.38 -0.36
N ALA A 180 10.97 17.87 -1.60
CA ALA A 180 9.86 17.46 -2.44
C ALA A 180 9.06 16.30 -1.82
N MET A 181 9.72 15.23 -1.38
CA MET A 181 9.06 14.11 -0.71
C MET A 181 8.38 14.54 0.60
N LEU A 182 9.04 15.38 1.41
CA LEU A 182 8.43 15.94 2.63
C LEU A 182 7.16 16.74 2.32
N GLY A 183 7.18 17.55 1.26
CA GLY A 183 6.00 18.27 0.77
C GLY A 183 4.87 17.33 0.34
N ILE A 184 5.19 16.25 -0.38
CA ILE A 184 4.21 15.23 -0.77
C ILE A 184 3.62 14.53 0.45
N LEU A 185 4.43 14.06 1.40
CA LEU A 185 3.94 13.41 2.62
C LEU A 185 3.04 14.33 3.44
N ALA A 186 3.41 15.62 3.56
CA ALA A 186 2.55 16.61 4.21
C ALA A 186 1.20 16.77 3.49
N ASN A 187 1.21 16.80 2.15
CA ASN A 187 -0.01 16.85 1.36
C ASN A 187 -0.87 15.59 1.53
N LEU A 188 -0.26 14.39 1.52
CA LEU A 188 -0.98 13.14 1.77
C LEU A 188 -1.68 13.15 3.13
N HIS A 189 -1.01 13.60 4.19
CA HIS A 189 -1.63 13.74 5.51
C HIS A 189 -2.79 14.74 5.52
N ALA A 190 -2.66 15.86 4.79
CA ALA A 190 -3.75 16.82 4.64
C ALA A 190 -4.95 16.18 3.92
N ILE A 191 -4.72 15.43 2.85
CA ILE A 191 -5.77 14.73 2.11
C ILE A 191 -6.43 13.65 2.96
N VAL A 192 -5.65 12.82 3.67
CA VAL A 192 -6.17 11.81 4.61
C VAL A 192 -7.07 12.46 5.66
N ARG A 193 -6.66 13.59 6.24
CA ARG A 193 -7.49 14.34 7.20
C ARG A 193 -8.77 14.86 6.54
N ASP A 194 -8.69 15.39 5.33
CA ASP A 194 -9.84 15.92 4.61
C ASP A 194 -10.84 14.82 4.21
N LEU A 195 -10.37 13.64 3.79
CA LEU A 195 -11.20 12.47 3.51
C LEU A 195 -12.01 12.02 4.72
N ASN A 196 -11.42 12.15 5.92
CA ASN A 196 -12.02 11.74 7.19
C ASN A 196 -12.94 12.81 7.82
N THR A 197 -12.85 14.07 7.39
CA THR A 197 -13.61 15.19 7.98
C THR A 197 -14.68 15.76 7.05
N LYS A 198 -14.51 15.67 5.73
CA LYS A 198 -15.44 16.24 4.75
C LYS A 198 -16.47 15.20 4.27
N PRO A 199 -17.78 15.53 4.27
CA PRO A 199 -18.81 14.62 3.79
C PRO A 199 -18.75 14.38 2.27
N ALA A 200 -18.14 15.29 1.50
CA ALA A 200 -17.91 15.16 0.06
C ALA A 200 -16.61 15.88 -0.35
N PRO A 201 -15.42 15.26 -0.14
CA PRO A 201 -14.15 15.81 -0.60
C PRO A 201 -14.14 15.90 -2.12
N ASP A 202 -13.57 16.97 -2.69
CA ASP A 202 -13.34 17.03 -4.13
C ASP A 202 -12.34 15.96 -4.47
N LEU A 203 -12.78 15.02 -5.30
CA LEU A 203 -11.94 13.92 -5.63
C LEU A 203 -10.78 14.42 -6.52
N ARG A 204 -10.98 15.33 -7.48
CA ARG A 204 -9.97 15.70 -8.50
C ARG A 204 -8.58 16.14 -7.98
N GLU A 205 -8.46 16.49 -6.71
CA GLU A 205 -7.23 16.86 -6.02
C GLU A 205 -6.22 15.71 -5.79
N LEU A 206 -6.57 14.43 -6.01
CA LEU A 206 -5.65 13.30 -5.74
C LEU A 206 -4.75 12.85 -6.90
N ASP A 207 -5.07 13.19 -8.15
CA ASP A 207 -4.33 12.66 -9.30
C ASP A 207 -2.87 13.17 -9.31
N ASP A 208 -2.67 14.47 -9.06
CA ASP A 208 -1.32 15.08 -9.02
C ASP A 208 -0.47 14.58 -7.83
N PRO A 209 -0.97 14.52 -6.58
CA PRO A 209 -0.24 13.96 -5.45
C PRO A 209 0.18 12.50 -5.65
N LEU A 210 -0.70 11.66 -6.20
CA LEU A 210 -0.40 10.24 -6.44
C LEU A 210 0.70 10.07 -7.52
N ALA A 211 0.65 10.87 -8.59
CA ALA A 211 1.67 10.88 -9.61
C ALA A 211 3.03 11.37 -9.08
N GLY A 212 3.04 12.46 -8.31
CA GLY A 212 4.25 12.98 -7.67
C GLY A 212 4.89 11.99 -6.70
N LEU A 213 4.06 11.33 -5.88
CA LEU A 213 4.50 10.31 -4.93
C LEU A 213 5.21 9.15 -5.61
N HIS A 214 4.65 8.65 -6.71
CA HIS A 214 5.28 7.58 -7.48
C HIS A 214 6.66 7.98 -8.02
N LEU A 215 6.80 9.19 -8.56
CA LEU A 215 8.08 9.69 -9.07
C LEU A 215 9.15 9.81 -7.96
N GLU A 216 8.75 10.25 -6.78
CA GLU A 216 9.66 10.35 -5.64
C GLU A 216 10.02 8.99 -5.04
N ILE A 217 9.10 8.01 -5.02
CA ILE A 217 9.44 6.62 -4.64
C ILE A 217 10.50 6.05 -5.59
N GLN A 218 10.32 6.21 -6.91
CA GLN A 218 11.32 5.80 -7.89
C GLN A 218 12.66 6.54 -7.72
N SER A 219 12.61 7.82 -7.38
CA SER A 219 13.81 8.61 -7.05
C SER A 219 14.54 8.01 -5.84
N MET A 220 13.79 7.61 -4.82
CA MET A 220 14.33 6.98 -3.61
C MET A 220 14.92 5.59 -3.91
N HIS A 221 14.27 4.76 -4.74
CA HIS A 221 14.86 3.51 -5.23
C HIS A 221 16.23 3.73 -5.87
N ARG A 222 16.35 4.69 -6.80
CA ARG A 222 17.63 5.02 -7.44
C ARG A 222 18.69 5.51 -6.45
N ARG A 223 18.29 6.22 -5.39
CA ARG A 223 19.21 6.67 -4.33
C ARG A 223 19.68 5.50 -3.49
N LEU A 224 18.81 4.55 -3.14
CA LEU A 224 19.17 3.32 -2.42
C LEU A 224 20.17 2.47 -3.20
N GLU A 225 19.94 2.29 -4.51
CA GLU A 225 20.82 1.52 -5.38
C GLU A 225 22.21 2.15 -5.51
N ARG A 226 22.29 3.48 -5.50
CA ARG A 226 23.55 4.24 -5.62
C ARG A 226 24.27 4.46 -4.30
N ALA A 227 23.59 4.31 -3.17
CA ALA A 227 24.22 4.47 -1.87
C ALA A 227 25.34 3.41 -1.74
N PRO A 228 26.56 3.78 -1.29
CA PRO A 228 27.54 2.78 -0.92
C PRO A 228 27.00 1.94 0.25
N PRO A 229 27.41 0.67 0.42
CA PRO A 229 27.13 -0.04 1.66
C PRO A 229 27.66 0.81 2.82
N ALA A 230 26.86 0.94 3.89
CA ALA A 230 27.31 1.68 5.06
C ALA A 230 28.61 1.03 5.53
N ARG A 231 29.70 1.80 5.63
CA ARG A 231 30.96 1.26 6.14
C ARG A 231 30.66 0.74 7.55
N SER A 232 30.88 -0.55 7.78
CA SER A 232 30.85 -1.10 9.13
C SER A 232 31.91 -0.35 9.93
N GLY A 233 31.47 0.62 10.75
CA GLY A 233 32.33 1.13 11.79
C GLY A 233 32.63 -0.05 12.69
N ASN A 234 33.90 -0.44 12.80
CA ASN A 234 34.33 -1.46 13.76
C ASN A 234 33.85 -1.01 15.14
N ALA A 235 32.74 -1.60 15.60
CA ALA A 235 32.24 -1.50 16.96
C ALA A 235 32.94 -2.57 17.81
#